data_AF-A0A160PID5-F1
#
_entry.id   AF-A0A160PID5-F1
#
_cell.length_a   1.000
_cell.length_b   1.000
_cell.length_c   1.000
_cell.angle_alpha   90.00
_cell.angle_beta   90.00
_cell.angle_gamma   90.00
#
_symmetry.space_group_name_H-M   'P 1'
#
loop_
_entity.id
_entity.type
_entity.pdbx_description
1 polymer ?
#
loop_
_entity_poly.entity_id
_entity_poly.type
_entity_poly.pdbx_seq_one_letter_code
_entity_poly.pdbx_strand_id
1 'polypeptide(L)'
;MTEGERFVGSLPRKADFHDGNKRRSYELTRRIAARLIDDPELVASGRSYLDRFVRPDPAQAHAYSLWNALLDQDISQIVRQMLEDSPKGELLRDTQPVFTVISSQGSKMAEMVGLQYRPTASPERRE
;
A
#
# COMPACT_ATOMS: atom_id res chain seq x y z
N MET A 1 9.36 13.91 -7.22
CA MET A 1 7.92 14.01 -6.95
C MET A 1 7.18 13.36 -8.11
N THR A 2 6.48 12.24 -7.87
CA THR A 2 5.75 11.47 -8.89
C THR A 2 4.40 12.12 -9.23
N GLU A 3 3.68 11.59 -10.21
CA GLU A 3 2.33 12.05 -10.53
C GLU A 3 1.37 11.74 -9.39
N GLY A 4 1.43 10.53 -8.85
CA GLY A 4 0.65 10.09 -7.70
C GLY A 4 0.90 10.92 -6.45
N GLU A 5 2.15 11.30 -6.16
CA GLU A 5 2.46 12.20 -5.05
C GLU A 5 1.83 13.59 -5.24
N ARG A 6 1.84 14.14 -6.47
CA ARG A 6 1.16 15.41 -6.77
C ARG A 6 -0.35 15.28 -6.63
N PHE A 7 -0.94 14.23 -7.18
CA PHE A 7 -2.38 13.99 -7.12
C PHE A 7 -2.85 13.86 -5.66
N VAL A 8 -2.22 12.98 -4.88
CA VAL A 8 -2.55 12.79 -3.45
C VAL A 8 -2.24 14.04 -2.62
N GLY A 9 -1.21 14.80 -2.99
CA GLY A 9 -0.89 16.09 -2.38
C GLY A 9 -1.96 17.17 -2.60
N SER A 10 -2.70 17.09 -3.72
CA SER A 10 -3.78 18.02 -4.05
C SER A 10 -5.11 17.75 -3.33
N LEU A 11 -5.27 16.55 -2.75
CA LEU A 11 -6.50 16.16 -2.06
C LEU A 11 -6.55 16.69 -0.62
N PRO A 12 -7.75 17.00 -0.08
CA PRO A 12 -7.92 17.37 1.32
C PRO A 12 -7.28 16.33 2.25
N ARG A 13 -6.61 16.79 3.31
CA ARG A 13 -6.02 15.89 4.31
C ARG A 13 -6.99 15.72 5.47
N LYS A 14 -7.21 14.48 5.90
CA LYS A 14 -7.71 14.19 7.24
C LYS A 14 -6.75 14.78 8.28
N ALA A 15 -7.28 15.59 9.19
CA ALA A 15 -6.51 16.29 10.21
C ALA A 15 -6.74 15.70 11.61
N ASP A 16 -7.96 15.20 11.87
CA ASP A 16 -8.34 14.64 13.16
C ASP A 16 -8.24 13.11 13.14
N PHE A 17 -7.56 12.54 14.13
CA PHE A 17 -7.32 11.11 14.26
C PHE A 17 -7.62 10.67 15.69
N HIS A 18 -8.39 9.59 15.82
CA HIS A 18 -8.72 9.01 17.13
C HIS A 18 -7.46 8.62 17.92
N ASP A 19 -6.46 8.06 17.23
CA ASP A 19 -5.20 7.64 17.83
C ASP A 19 -4.02 7.70 16.84
N GLY A 20 -2.82 7.43 17.36
CA GLY A 20 -1.59 7.39 16.56
C GLY A 20 -1.54 6.24 15.55
N ASN A 21 -2.25 5.13 15.77
CA ASN A 21 -2.33 4.02 14.81
C ASN A 21 -3.16 4.42 13.59
N LYS A 22 -4.29 5.10 13.80
CA LYS A 22 -5.13 5.64 12.74
C LYS A 22 -4.37 6.66 11.90
N ARG A 23 -3.58 7.53 12.53
CA ARG A 23 -2.68 8.45 11.81
C ARG A 23 -1.65 7.70 10.96
N ARG A 24 -1.01 6.67 11.52
CA ARG A 24 -0.03 5.84 10.79
C ARG A 24 -0.65 5.08 9.63
N SER A 25 -1.80 4.46 9.84
CA SER A 25 -2.56 3.76 8.80
C SER A 25 -2.96 4.70 7.66
N TYR A 26 -3.43 5.91 7.99
CA TYR A 26 -3.75 6.93 7.00
C TYR A 26 -2.52 7.36 6.18
N GLU A 27 -1.36 7.60 6.80
CA GLU A 27 -0.15 7.96 6.06
C GLU A 27 0.37 6.80 5.20
N LEU A 28 0.22 5.54 5.63
CA LEU A 28 0.48 4.37 4.78
C LEU A 28 -0.48 4.33 3.59
N THR A 29 -1.78 4.53 3.83
CA THR A 29 -2.81 4.59 2.79
C THR A 29 -2.47 5.65 1.74
N ARG A 30 -1.98 6.83 2.16
CA ARG A 30 -1.55 7.89 1.24
C ARG A 30 -0.42 7.45 0.31
N ARG A 31 0.55 6.67 0.80
CA ARG A 31 1.65 6.15 -0.03
C ARG A 31 1.14 5.11 -1.02
N ILE A 32 0.24 4.24 -0.58
CA ILE A 32 -0.42 3.23 -1.44
C ILE A 32 -1.25 3.93 -2.51
N ALA A 33 -2.03 4.95 -2.15
CA ALA A 33 -2.81 5.76 -3.07
C ALA A 33 -1.94 6.46 -4.12
N ALA A 34 -0.80 7.04 -3.72
CA ALA A 34 0.13 7.65 -4.68
C ALA A 34 0.66 6.58 -5.64
N ARG A 35 1.05 5.42 -5.12
CA ARG A 35 1.53 4.32 -5.95
C ARG A 35 0.46 3.77 -6.89
N LEU A 36 -0.81 3.74 -6.49
CA LEU A 36 -1.93 3.33 -7.33
C LEU A 36 -2.12 4.27 -8.53
N ILE A 37 -1.94 5.58 -8.35
CA ILE A 37 -1.96 6.53 -9.47
C ILE A 37 -0.76 6.29 -10.41
N ASP A 38 0.44 6.12 -9.84
CA ASP A 38 1.66 5.91 -10.63
C ASP A 38 1.67 4.55 -11.36
N ASP A 39 0.94 3.55 -10.85
CA ASP A 39 0.94 2.17 -11.32
C ASP A 39 -0.48 1.56 -11.17
N PRO A 40 -1.40 1.86 -12.11
CA PRO A 40 -2.80 1.41 -12.02
C PRO A 40 -2.97 -0.11 -12.12
N GLU A 41 -1.99 -0.84 -12.65
CA GLU A 41 -2.03 -2.30 -12.75
C GLU A 41 -2.09 -2.98 -11.37
N LEU A 42 -1.64 -2.30 -10.32
CA LEU A 42 -1.73 -2.78 -8.94
C LEU A 42 -3.17 -3.00 -8.44
N VAL A 43 -4.17 -2.41 -9.10
CA VAL A 43 -5.59 -2.75 -8.84
C VAL A 43 -5.85 -4.23 -9.04
N ALA A 44 -5.22 -4.88 -10.02
CA ALA A 44 -5.35 -6.31 -10.26
C ALA A 44 -4.79 -7.15 -9.10
N SER A 45 -3.72 -6.69 -8.44
CA SER A 45 -3.19 -7.30 -7.21
C SER A 45 -4.19 -7.20 -6.07
N GLY A 46 -4.82 -6.03 -5.89
CA GLY A 46 -5.88 -5.83 -4.91
C GLY A 46 -7.08 -6.75 -5.13
N ARG A 47 -7.54 -6.89 -6.39
CA ARG A 47 -8.62 -7.83 -6.75
C ARG A 47 -8.23 -9.27 -6.44
N SER A 48 -7.02 -9.68 -6.84
CA SER A 48 -6.51 -11.03 -6.57
C SER A 48 -6.45 -11.34 -5.07
N TYR A 49 -6.07 -10.35 -4.25
CA TYR A 49 -6.09 -10.48 -2.80
C TYR A 49 -7.51 -10.69 -2.26
N LEU A 50 -8.47 -9.86 -2.69
CA LEU A 50 -9.87 -9.96 -2.26
C LEU A 50 -10.45 -11.33 -2.61
N ASP A 51 -10.26 -11.79 -3.84
CA ASP A 51 -10.78 -13.07 -4.31
C ASP A 51 -10.20 -14.27 -3.56
N ARG A 52 -8.92 -14.21 -3.20
CA ARG A 52 -8.21 -15.33 -2.58
C ARG A 52 -8.42 -15.39 -1.06
N PHE A 53 -8.45 -14.23 -0.39
CA PHE A 53 -8.37 -14.17 1.07
C PHE A 53 -9.62 -13.63 1.74
N VAL A 54 -10.42 -12.82 1.05
CA VAL A 54 -11.59 -12.15 1.64
C VAL A 54 -12.88 -12.83 1.20
N ARG A 55 -13.02 -13.12 -0.10
CA ARG A 55 -14.20 -13.77 -0.69
C ARG A 55 -14.62 -15.07 0.01
N PRO A 56 -13.70 -15.98 0.41
CA PRO A 56 -14.09 -17.24 1.03
C PRO A 56 -14.63 -17.10 2.47
N ASP A 57 -14.46 -15.95 3.11
CA ASP A 57 -14.85 -15.71 4.50
C ASP A 57 -16.19 -14.95 4.58
N PRO A 58 -17.29 -15.60 5.02
CA PRO A 58 -18.59 -14.96 5.16
C PRO A 58 -18.59 -13.76 6.12
N ALA A 59 -17.71 -13.76 7.14
CA ALA A 59 -17.61 -12.65 8.08
C ALA A 59 -17.08 -11.37 7.39
N GLN A 60 -16.39 -11.52 6.27
CA GLN A 60 -15.83 -10.42 5.48
C GLN A 60 -16.63 -10.09 4.22
N ALA A 61 -17.82 -10.68 4.03
CA ALA A 61 -18.65 -10.46 2.85
C ALA A 61 -18.96 -8.97 2.60
N HIS A 62 -19.15 -8.18 3.66
CA HIS A 62 -19.34 -6.74 3.55
C HIS A 62 -18.09 -6.02 3.02
N ALA A 63 -16.92 -6.33 3.57
CA ALA A 63 -15.65 -5.75 3.13
C ALA A 63 -15.33 -6.14 1.68
N TYR A 64 -15.58 -7.40 1.31
CA TYR A 64 -15.43 -7.87 -0.07
C TYR A 64 -16.32 -7.07 -1.04
N SER A 65 -17.61 -6.93 -0.72
CA SER A 65 -18.57 -6.22 -1.58
C SER A 65 -18.21 -4.73 -1.73
N LEU A 66 -17.84 -4.10 -0.61
CA LEU A 66 -17.40 -2.70 -0.58
C LEU A 66 -16.19 -2.48 -1.48
N TRP A 67 -15.16 -3.30 -1.32
CA TRP A 67 -13.93 -3.17 -2.10
C TRP A 67 -14.13 -3.55 -3.56
N ASN A 68 -14.88 -4.60 -3.87
CA ASN A 68 -15.15 -4.99 -5.25
C ASN A 68 -15.85 -3.86 -6.02
N ALA A 69 -16.87 -3.24 -5.43
CA ALA A 69 -17.56 -2.10 -6.03
C ALA A 69 -16.68 -0.84 -6.15
N LEU A 70 -15.72 -0.65 -5.22
CA LEU A 70 -14.76 0.45 -5.31
C LEU A 70 -13.76 0.22 -6.45
N LEU A 71 -13.22 -0.99 -6.60
CA LEU A 71 -12.19 -1.32 -7.58
C LEU A 71 -12.71 -1.34 -9.02
N ASP A 72 -14.02 -1.33 -9.24
CA ASP A 72 -14.66 -1.15 -10.55
C ASP A 72 -14.68 0.32 -11.03
N GLN A 73 -14.16 1.26 -10.24
CA GLN A 73 -14.11 2.68 -10.58
C GLN A 73 -12.75 3.09 -11.14
N ASP A 74 -12.68 4.29 -11.71
CA ASP A 74 -11.43 4.91 -12.12
C ASP A 74 -10.45 5.07 -10.94
N ILE A 75 -9.16 4.92 -11.21
CA ILE A 75 -8.11 4.97 -10.19
C ILE A 75 -8.14 6.26 -9.34
N SER A 76 -8.49 7.38 -9.97
CA SER A 76 -8.63 8.66 -9.28
C SER A 76 -9.81 8.68 -8.29
N GLN A 77 -10.90 7.97 -8.60
CA GLN A 77 -12.07 7.84 -7.71
C GLN A 77 -11.80 6.87 -6.57
N ILE A 78 -11.08 5.77 -6.85
CA ILE A 78 -10.59 4.83 -5.83
C ILE A 78 -9.77 5.60 -4.79
N VAL A 79 -8.76 6.35 -5.25
CA VAL A 79 -7.87 7.12 -4.37
C VAL A 79 -8.61 8.20 -3.57
N ARG A 80 -9.53 8.93 -4.19
CA ARG A 80 -10.34 9.94 -3.50
C ARG A 80 -11.12 9.33 -2.33
N GLN A 81 -11.76 8.18 -2.54
CA GLN A 81 -12.55 7.51 -1.50
C GLN A 81 -11.69 6.89 -0.40
N MET A 82 -10.53 6.31 -0.75
CA MET A 82 -9.58 5.79 0.26
C MET A 82 -9.10 6.89 1.22
N LEU A 83 -8.92 8.11 0.71
CA LEU A 83 -8.40 9.25 1.47
C LEU A 83 -9.47 10.17 2.04
N GLU A 84 -10.74 9.88 1.77
CA GLU A 84 -11.85 10.69 2.25
C GLU A 84 -11.90 10.69 3.78
N ASP A 85 -12.13 11.88 4.35
CA ASP A 85 -12.39 12.04 5.77
C ASP A 85 -13.86 11.77 6.08
N SER A 86 -14.24 10.50 5.92
CA SER A 86 -15.60 10.01 6.15
C SER A 86 -15.56 8.65 6.85
N PRO A 87 -16.68 8.21 7.47
CA PRO A 87 -16.78 6.85 8.02
C PRO A 87 -16.51 5.78 6.96
N LYS A 88 -16.91 6.02 5.70
CA LYS A 88 -16.62 5.11 4.59
C LYS A 88 -15.12 5.06 4.29
N GLY A 89 -14.46 6.22 4.21
CA GLY A 89 -13.01 6.29 4.01
C GLY A 89 -12.24 5.61 5.15
N GLU A 90 -12.71 5.72 6.39
CA GLU A 90 -12.12 5.02 7.52
C GLU A 90 -12.27 3.50 7.41
N LEU A 91 -13.48 3.01 7.09
CA LEU A 91 -13.71 1.60 6.87
C LEU A 91 -12.84 1.02 5.75
N LEU A 92 -12.67 1.77 4.65
CA LEU A 92 -11.76 1.38 3.57
C LEU A 92 -10.33 1.24 4.10
N ARG A 93 -9.81 2.24 4.81
CA ARG A 93 -8.44 2.17 5.36
C ARG A 93 -8.24 1.00 6.32
N ASP A 94 -9.24 0.67 7.11
CA ASP A 94 -9.17 -0.44 8.08
C ASP A 94 -9.23 -1.82 7.40
N THR A 95 -9.88 -1.92 6.25
CA THR A 95 -10.12 -3.19 5.53
C THR A 95 -9.32 -3.30 4.23
N GLN A 96 -8.32 -2.44 4.05
CA GLN A 96 -7.63 -2.26 2.78
C GLN A 96 -6.95 -3.55 2.30
N PRO A 97 -7.18 -3.99 1.04
CA PRO A 97 -6.47 -5.13 0.49
C PRO A 97 -5.00 -4.78 0.27
N VAL A 98 -4.18 -5.81 0.15
CA VAL A 98 -2.76 -5.65 -0.18
C VAL A 98 -2.63 -5.41 -1.68
N PHE A 99 -2.46 -4.14 -2.07
CA PHE A 99 -2.14 -3.76 -3.45
C PHE A 99 -0.66 -3.95 -3.77
N THR A 100 0.20 -3.56 -2.83
CA THR A 100 1.66 -3.59 -2.96
C THR A 100 2.31 -3.57 -1.58
N VAL A 101 3.54 -4.09 -1.48
CA VAL A 101 4.35 -4.02 -0.26
C VAL A 101 5.20 -2.76 -0.31
N ILE A 102 4.89 -1.78 0.54
CA ILE A 102 5.71 -0.59 0.70
C ILE A 102 6.81 -0.90 1.71
N SER A 103 8.03 -1.10 1.23
CA SER A 103 9.22 -1.19 2.08
C SER A 103 9.33 0.06 2.95
N SER A 104 9.58 -0.12 4.26
CA SER A 104 9.73 0.97 5.24
C SER A 104 10.98 1.87 5.00
N GLN A 105 11.63 1.78 3.84
CA GLN A 105 12.82 2.58 3.53
C GLN A 105 12.46 4.01 3.13
N GLY A 106 12.03 4.76 4.14
CA GLY A 106 12.06 6.22 4.19
C GLY A 106 13.08 6.76 5.20
N SER A 107 14.07 5.95 5.58
CA SER A 107 15.28 6.41 6.28
C SER A 107 16.46 6.19 5.36
N LYS A 108 17.12 7.27 4.96
CA LYS A 108 18.40 7.27 4.26
C LYS A 108 19.43 6.45 5.05
N MET A 109 19.57 5.15 4.77
CA MET A 109 20.65 4.28 5.23
C MET A 109 20.83 3.11 4.24
N ALA A 110 20.76 3.37 2.93
CA ALA A 110 21.12 2.38 1.90
C ALA A 110 22.34 2.82 1.07
N GLU A 111 23.04 3.88 1.51
CA GLU A 111 24.23 4.42 0.83
C GLU A 111 25.45 4.50 1.76
N MET A 112 25.47 3.72 2.84
CA MET A 112 26.60 3.70 3.78
C MET A 112 26.88 2.32 4.37
N VAL A 113 26.90 1.27 3.54
CA VAL A 113 27.82 0.14 3.73
C VAL A 113 28.29 -0.34 2.35
N GLY A 114 29.10 0.48 1.71
CA GLY A 114 30.13 -0.06 0.82
C GLY A 114 31.20 -0.76 1.66
N LEU A 115 31.88 -1.75 1.05
CA LEU A 115 32.90 -2.66 1.60
C LEU A 115 32.32 -3.87 2.35
N GLN A 116 32.54 -5.13 1.96
CA GLN A 116 33.56 -5.72 1.09
C GLN A 116 33.05 -7.05 0.52
N TYR A 117 33.11 -7.15 -0.80
CA TYR A 117 33.30 -8.42 -1.50
C TYR A 117 34.71 -8.91 -1.13
N ARG A 118 34.83 -10.11 -0.52
CA ARG A 118 36.08 -10.87 -0.52
C ARG A 118 35.78 -12.27 -1.06
N PRO A 119 36.27 -12.63 -2.26
CA PRO A 119 36.30 -14.00 -2.67
C PRO A 119 37.52 -14.64 -1.99
N THR A 120 37.31 -15.52 -1.01
CA THR A 120 38.39 -16.40 -0.56
C THR A 120 38.25 -17.72 -1.28
N ALA A 121 39.14 -17.86 -2.26
CA ALA A 121 39.40 -19.06 -3.02
C ALA A 121 39.45 -20.33 -2.15
N SER A 122 38.92 -21.42 -2.69
CA SER A 122 39.32 -22.77 -2.32
C SER A 122 40.83 -22.94 -2.48
N PRO A 123 41.46 -23.75 -1.62
CA PRO A 123 42.52 -24.62 -2.09
C PRO A 123 42.19 -26.09 -1.84
N GLU A 124 42.53 -26.83 -2.88
CA GLU A 124 42.60 -28.27 -3.06
C GLU A 124 43.24 -29.11 -1.93
N ARG A 125 42.83 -30.39 -1.92
CA ARG A 125 43.61 -31.63 -1.65
C ARG A 125 44.09 -31.85 -0.21
N ARG A 126 44.05 -33.05 0.38
CA ARG A 126 44.49 -34.37 -0.10
C ARG A 126 44.05 -35.46 0.91
N GLU A 127 43.81 -36.66 0.37
CA GLU A 127 43.94 -38.02 0.96
C GLU A 127 43.06 -38.41 2.17
#